data_AF-A0A2I7K238-F1
#
_entry.id   AF-A0A2I7K238-F1
#
_cell.length_a   1.000
_cell.length_b   1.000
_cell.length_c   1.000
_cell.angle_alpha   90.00
_cell.angle_beta   90.00
_cell.angle_gamma   90.00
#
_symmetry.space_group_name_H-M   'P 1'
#
loop_
_entity.id
_entity.type
_entity.pdbx_description
1 polymer ?
#
loop_
_entity_poly.entity_id
_entity_poly.type
_entity_poly.pdbx_seq_one_letter_code
_entity_poly.pdbx_strand_id
1 'polypeptide(L)'
;MFGSSEVLIAAKHLVNDCSIRAKSGGEVEYYHLLFDRHQVIYAESVPSESFYPGDQSLDSFSEETREEILELFPELRHNMSAISVARPSLKSYEGQLLQRYVC
;
A
#
# COMPACT_ATOMS: atom_id res chain seq x y z
N MET A 1 -2.29 -6.68 -19.51
CA MET A 1 -3.46 -5.83 -19.23
C MET A 1 -3.08 -4.47 -18.61
N PHE A 2 -1.90 -4.31 -17.98
CA PHE A 2 -1.50 -3.03 -17.35
C PHE A 2 -0.02 -2.65 -17.58
N GLY A 3 0.59 -3.14 -18.67
CA GLY A 3 2.03 -2.90 -18.95
C GLY A 3 3.02 -3.60 -18.00
N SER A 4 2.52 -4.21 -16.91
CA SER A 4 3.26 -5.03 -15.95
C SER A 4 2.63 -6.41 -15.81
N SER A 5 3.42 -7.41 -15.44
CA SER A 5 2.95 -8.76 -15.08
C SER A 5 2.27 -8.78 -13.71
N GLU A 6 2.60 -7.82 -12.84
CA GLU A 6 2.10 -7.74 -11.47
C GLU A 6 1.74 -6.28 -11.13
N VAL A 7 0.65 -6.11 -10.39
CA VAL A 7 0.11 -4.81 -9.97
C VAL A 7 -0.45 -4.91 -8.56
N LEU A 8 -0.47 -3.80 -7.84
CA LEU A 8 -1.12 -3.66 -6.53
C LEU A 8 -2.49 -3.00 -6.70
N ILE A 9 -3.44 -3.39 -5.85
CA ILE A 9 -4.75 -2.77 -5.78
C ILE A 9 -5.27 -2.83 -4.34
N ALA A 10 -5.86 -1.74 -3.88
CA ALA A 10 -6.50 -1.71 -2.58
C ALA A 10 -7.61 -2.77 -2.50
N ALA A 11 -7.54 -3.67 -1.52
CA ALA A 11 -8.47 -4.79 -1.37
C ALA A 11 -9.95 -4.34 -1.33
N LYS A 12 -10.25 -3.17 -0.75
CA LYS A 12 -11.60 -2.59 -0.74
C LYS A 12 -12.19 -2.37 -2.15
N HIS A 13 -11.35 -2.14 -3.16
CA HIS A 13 -11.78 -2.00 -4.55
C HIS A 13 -12.05 -3.35 -5.23
N LEU A 14 -11.70 -4.47 -4.61
CA LEU A 14 -11.97 -5.82 -5.13
C LEU A 14 -13.18 -6.49 -4.48
N VAL A 15 -13.79 -5.89 -3.46
CA VAL A 15 -15.00 -6.42 -2.82
C VAL A 15 -16.10 -6.59 -3.87
N ASN A 16 -16.67 -7.79 -3.98
CA ASN A 16 -17.57 -8.19 -5.06
C ASN A 16 -18.77 -9.05 -4.58
N ASP A 17 -19.03 -9.08 -3.26
CA ASP A 17 -20.10 -9.84 -2.60
C ASP A 17 -20.14 -11.36 -2.89
N CYS A 18 -19.12 -11.90 -3.57
CA CYS A 18 -19.02 -13.30 -3.95
C CYS A 18 -17.76 -13.92 -3.33
N SER A 19 -16.61 -13.75 -3.99
CA SER A 19 -15.31 -14.29 -3.55
C SER A 19 -14.60 -13.39 -2.55
N ILE A 20 -14.80 -12.07 -2.61
CA ILE A 20 -14.14 -11.08 -1.75
C ILE A 20 -15.21 -10.27 -1.03
N ARG A 21 -15.23 -10.38 0.30
CA ARG A 21 -16.24 -9.76 1.17
C ARG A 21 -15.59 -9.04 2.34
N ALA A 22 -16.11 -7.87 2.67
CA ALA A 22 -15.73 -7.17 3.89
C ALA A 22 -16.28 -7.93 5.11
N LYS A 23 -15.47 -8.08 6.15
CA LYS A 23 -15.86 -8.70 7.42
C LYS A 23 -15.60 -7.71 8.55
N SER A 24 -16.61 -7.44 9.36
CA SER A 24 -16.50 -6.60 10.54
C SER A 24 -15.89 -7.36 11.71
N GLY A 25 -15.06 -6.67 12.51
CA GLY A 25 -14.63 -7.12 13.85
C GLY A 25 -13.12 -7.29 14.03
N GLY A 26 -12.76 -7.67 15.26
CA GLY A 26 -11.39 -7.77 15.72
C GLY A 26 -10.82 -6.45 16.24
N GLU A 27 -9.82 -6.54 17.10
CA GLU A 27 -8.89 -5.43 17.34
C GLU A 27 -7.76 -5.55 16.33
N VAL A 28 -7.32 -4.41 15.80
CA VAL A 28 -6.22 -4.35 14.84
C VAL A 28 -5.15 -3.42 15.39
N GLU A 29 -3.91 -3.87 15.29
CA GLU A 29 -2.74 -3.05 15.60
C GLU A 29 -2.03 -2.71 14.28
N TYR A 30 -1.75 -1.43 14.07
CA TYR A 30 -1.15 -0.93 12.84
C TYR A 30 0.35 -0.70 13.05
N TYR A 31 1.14 -1.41 12.24
CA TYR A 31 2.58 -1.22 12.17
C TYR A 31 2.95 -0.66 10.79
N HIS A 32 3.72 0.42 10.78
CA HIS A 32 4.25 0.99 9.54
C HIS A 32 5.69 0.51 9.35
N LEU A 33 5.92 -0.27 8.29
CA LEU A 33 7.24 -0.79 7.93
C LEU A 33 7.78 -0.02 6.73
N LEU A 34 8.73 0.87 6.98
CA LEU A 34 9.39 1.70 5.96
C LEU A 34 10.77 1.13 5.64
N PHE A 35 11.09 1.06 4.35
CA PHE A 35 12.37 0.57 3.82
C PHE A 35 12.88 1.55 2.75
N ASP A 36 14.17 1.47 2.42
CA ASP A 36 14.81 2.26 1.35
C ASP A 36 14.14 2.10 -0.03
N ARG A 37 13.40 1.01 -0.22
CA ARG A 37 12.54 0.75 -1.39
C ARG A 37 11.23 0.15 -0.92
N HIS A 38 10.13 0.48 -1.61
CA HIS A 38 8.85 -0.19 -1.36
C HIS A 38 8.98 -1.68 -1.66
N GLN A 39 8.46 -2.55 -0.78
CA GLN A 39 8.58 -4.00 -0.92
C GLN A 39 7.22 -4.69 -0.78
N VAL A 40 7.12 -5.87 -1.39
CA VAL A 40 6.10 -6.86 -1.01
C VAL A 40 6.73 -7.76 0.05
N ILE A 41 6.13 -7.78 1.23
CA ILE A 41 6.50 -8.61 2.37
C ILE A 41 5.45 -9.72 2.56
N TYR A 42 5.76 -10.71 3.39
CA TYR A 42 4.84 -11.80 3.69
C TYR A 42 4.52 -11.80 5.18
N ALA A 43 3.23 -11.74 5.50
CA ALA A 43 2.71 -11.93 6.84
C ALA A 43 1.87 -13.21 6.85
N GLU A 44 2.25 -14.21 7.64
CA GLU A 44 1.56 -15.52 7.67
C GLU A 44 1.37 -16.13 6.26
N SER A 45 2.40 -16.03 5.42
CA SER A 45 2.40 -16.45 4.00
C SER A 45 1.46 -15.66 3.07
N VAL A 46 0.79 -14.62 3.56
CA VAL A 46 -0.02 -13.71 2.75
C VAL A 46 0.85 -12.54 2.29
N PRO A 47 0.92 -12.26 0.98
CA PRO A 47 1.65 -11.11 0.47
C PRO A 47 0.96 -9.80 0.87
N SER A 48 1.74 -8.88 1.40
CA SER A 48 1.32 -7.54 1.84
C SER A 48 2.35 -6.51 1.37
N GLU A 49 1.92 -5.28 1.15
CA GLU A 49 2.85 -4.20 0.80
C GLU A 49 3.45 -3.55 2.05
N SER A 50 4.73 -3.14 1.98
CA SER A 50 5.33 -2.28 2.99
C SER A 50 4.77 -0.86 2.91
N PHE A 51 5.05 -0.01 3.90
CA PHE A 51 4.61 1.38 3.81
C PHE A 51 5.30 2.09 2.64
N TYR A 52 4.51 2.77 1.80
CA TYR A 52 4.99 3.65 0.74
C TYR A 52 4.57 5.09 1.06
N PRO A 53 5.52 5.99 1.38
CA PRO A 53 5.22 7.38 1.67
C PRO A 53 4.94 8.14 0.36
N GLY A 54 3.76 7.95 -0.21
CA GLY A 54 3.25 8.78 -1.32
C GLY A 54 2.76 10.15 -0.86
N ASP A 55 2.18 10.92 -1.77
CA ASP A 55 1.82 12.35 -1.59
C ASP A 55 0.92 12.71 -0.39
N GLN A 56 0.31 11.75 0.32
CA GLN A 56 -0.69 12.03 1.36
C GLN A 56 -0.43 11.32 2.71
N SER A 57 0.65 10.53 2.83
CA SER A 57 0.77 9.58 3.94
C SER A 57 1.71 9.99 5.07
N LEU A 58 2.57 11.01 4.90
CA LEU A 58 3.35 11.52 6.04
C LEU A 58 2.52 12.42 6.96
N ASP A 59 1.54 13.13 6.42
CA ASP A 59 0.69 14.06 7.19
C ASP A 59 -0.31 13.33 8.09
N SER A 60 -0.46 12.01 7.94
CA SER A 60 -1.27 11.19 8.85
C SER A 60 -0.55 10.75 10.12
N PHE A 61 0.77 10.95 10.21
CA PHE A 61 1.53 10.67 11.42
C PHE A 61 1.49 11.83 12.40
N SER A 62 1.81 11.55 13.66
CA SER A 62 2.13 12.63 14.61
C SER A 62 3.38 13.38 14.14
N GLU A 63 3.52 14.62 14.59
CA GLU A 63 4.70 15.45 14.28
C GLU A 63 6.01 14.77 14.71
N GLU A 64 6.01 14.13 15.88
CA GLU A 64 7.17 13.38 16.42
C GLU A 64 7.56 12.21 15.51
N THR A 65 6.61 11.36 15.13
CA THR A 65 6.88 10.22 14.23
C THR A 65 7.30 10.70 12.83
N ARG A 66 6.73 11.80 12.35
CA ARG A 66 7.11 12.38 11.07
C ARG A 66 8.55 12.89 11.11
N GLU A 67 8.97 13.59 12.17
CA GLU A 67 10.35 14.04 12.31
C GLU A 67 11.32 12.85 12.41
N GLU A 68 11.00 11.81 13.19
CA GLU A 68 11.81 10.58 13.26
C GLU A 68 11.99 9.93 11.86
N ILE A 69 10.91 9.82 11.08
CA ILE A 69 10.98 9.33 9.70
C ILE A 69 11.88 10.22 8.84
N LEU A 70 11.77 11.55 8.96
CA LEU A 70 12.56 12.50 8.16
C LEU A 70 14.01 12.63 8.63
N GLU A 71 14.35 12.17 9.83
CA GLU A 71 15.72 11.98 10.31
C GLU A 71 16.34 10.70 9.74
N LEU A 72 15.57 9.60 9.71
CA LEU A 72 16.02 8.32 9.16
C LEU A 72 16.08 8.32 7.62
N PHE A 73 15.17 9.04 6.96
CA PHE A 73 15.05 9.14 5.49
C PHE A 73 14.98 10.61 5.04
N PRO A 74 16.10 11.37 5.12
CA PRO A 74 16.11 12.81 4.81
C PRO A 74 15.66 13.16 3.39
N GLU A 75 15.83 12.26 2.43
CA GLU A 75 15.41 12.42 1.03
C GLU A 75 13.90 12.64 0.88
N LEU A 76 13.09 12.11 1.80
CA LEU A 76 11.64 12.27 1.81
C LEU A 76 11.21 13.71 2.07
N ARG A 77 12.09 14.56 2.62
CA ARG A 77 11.81 15.99 2.84
C ARG A 77 11.58 16.75 1.53
N HIS A 78 12.19 16.30 0.44
CA HIS A 78 12.24 17.06 -0.83
C HIS A 78 11.71 16.25 -2.01
N ASN A 79 11.67 14.93 -1.88
CA ASN A 79 11.18 14.04 -2.91
C ASN A 79 10.47 12.84 -2.29
N MET A 80 9.14 12.90 -2.20
CA MET A 80 8.33 11.77 -1.75
C MET A 80 8.43 10.56 -2.70
N SER A 81 8.79 10.79 -3.96
CA SER A 81 9.05 9.74 -4.95
C SER A 81 10.50 9.23 -4.93
N ALA A 82 11.28 9.57 -3.90
CA ALA A 82 12.65 9.04 -3.73
C ALA A 82 12.63 7.53 -3.52
N ILE A 83 11.59 7.01 -2.86
CA ILE A 83 11.38 5.58 -2.69
C ILE A 83 10.75 5.04 -3.97
N SER A 84 11.39 4.04 -4.58
CA SER A 84 10.82 3.36 -5.76
C SER A 84 9.69 2.43 -5.35
N VAL A 85 8.58 2.43 -6.10
CA VAL A 85 7.46 1.50 -5.87
C VAL A 85 7.80 0.05 -6.24
N ALA A 86 7.37 -0.93 -5.42
CA ALA A 86 7.56 -2.36 -5.68
C ALA A 86 6.84 -2.80 -6.97
N ARG A 87 5.61 -2.33 -7.15
CA ARG A 87 4.73 -2.62 -8.28
C ARG A 87 3.87 -1.39 -8.58
N PRO A 88 3.40 -1.22 -9.82
CA PRO A 88 2.40 -0.21 -10.13
C PRO A 88 1.12 -0.44 -9.32
N SER A 89 0.55 0.64 -8.77
CA SER A 89 -0.71 0.58 -8.04
C SER A 89 -1.85 1.05 -8.92
N LEU A 90 -2.89 0.23 -9.05
CA LEU A 90 -4.07 0.52 -9.84
C LEU A 90 -5.02 1.47 -9.12
N LYS A 91 -5.63 2.38 -9.87
CA LYS A 91 -6.76 3.17 -9.40
C LYS A 91 -8.01 2.30 -9.30
N SER A 92 -9.00 2.77 -8.54
CA SER A 92 -10.26 2.05 -8.31
C SER A 92 -10.95 1.64 -9.60
N TYR A 93 -10.99 2.52 -10.61
CA TYR A 93 -11.63 2.24 -11.90
C TYR A 93 -10.86 1.22 -12.75
N GLU A 94 -9.53 1.19 -12.66
CA GLU A 94 -8.70 0.18 -13.36
C GLU A 94 -8.89 -1.21 -12.75
N GLY A 95 -9.14 -1.25 -11.43
CA GLY A 95 -9.43 -2.45 -10.67
C GLY A 95 -10.74 -3.16 -11.03
N GLN A 96 -11.74 -2.44 -11.53
CA GLN A 96 -13.04 -3.02 -11.91
C GLN A 96 -12.90 -4.04 -13.05
N LEU A 97 -11.87 -3.91 -13.89
CA LEU A 97 -11.56 -4.88 -14.93
C LEU A 97 -11.08 -6.21 -14.35
N LEU A 98 -10.37 -6.18 -13.21
CA LEU A 98 -9.89 -7.38 -12.53
C LEU A 98 -11.01 -8.12 -11.82
N GLN A 99 -12.01 -7.43 -11.26
CA GLN A 99 -13.13 -8.06 -10.55
C GLN A 99 -13.82 -9.18 -11.36
N ARG A 100 -13.87 -9.05 -12.69
CA ARG A 100 -14.44 -10.06 -13.61
C ARG A 100 -13.66 -11.38 -13.68
N TYR A 101 -12.40 -11.38 -13.26
CA TYR A 101 -11.50 -12.54 -13.29
C TYR A 101 -11.31 -13.20 -11.91
N VAL A 102 -11.89 -12.63 -10.84
CA VAL A 102 -11.76 -13.14 -9.46
C VAL A 102 -13.09 -13.76 -8.96
N CYS A 103 -14.06 -14.01 -9.84
CA CYS A 103 -15.29 -14.75 -9.52
C CYS A 103 -15.08 -16.26 -9.53
#